data_AF-A0A1F4ZE28-F1
#
_entry.id   AF-A0A1F4ZE28-F1
#
_cell.length_a   1.000
_cell.length_b   1.000
_cell.length_c   1.000
_cell.angle_alpha   90.00
_cell.angle_beta   90.00
_cell.angle_gamma   90.00
#
_symmetry.space_group_name_H-M   'P 1'
#
loop_
_entity.id
_entity.type
_entity.pdbx_description
1 polymer ?
#
loop_
_entity_poly.entity_id
_entity_poly.type
_entity_poly.pdbx_seq_one_letter_code
_entity_poly.pdbx_strand_id
1 'polypeptide(L)'
;MICPNINHATIIIVSKNEICTIAHLIIPLAPLLPPQPPQIQILLVDSNTALIFWFLFPNGVHRPPLSDKNLFSKLLNFIYRHDHDTNGFPSSHVFSTLIASYFLARAFPHLTPQIISLAILIISGTLFTKQHYVTDIFGGFLWTALSISIST
;
A
#
# COMPACT_ATOMS: atom_id res chain seq x y z
N MET A 1 10.27 7.79 -26.16
CA MET A 1 8.81 7.74 -26.02
C MET A 1 8.43 8.90 -25.12
N ILE A 2 7.73 9.89 -25.68
CA ILE A 2 7.43 11.17 -25.02
C ILE A 2 6.46 10.88 -23.87
N CYS A 3 6.93 11.01 -22.62
CA CYS A 3 6.03 11.06 -21.47
C CYS A 3 5.16 12.32 -21.68
N PRO A 4 3.82 12.20 -21.82
CA PRO A 4 3.01 13.38 -21.90
C PRO A 4 3.19 14.17 -20.60
N ASN A 5 3.18 15.50 -20.69
CA ASN A 5 3.13 16.37 -19.53
C ASN A 5 1.74 16.19 -18.89
N ILE A 6 1.60 15.17 -18.04
CA ILE A 6 0.33 14.85 -17.38
C ILE A 6 0.19 15.83 -16.21
N ASN A 7 -0.61 16.87 -16.40
CA ASN A 7 -0.91 17.84 -15.37
C ASN A 7 -1.45 17.13 -14.11
N HIS A 8 -1.11 17.61 -12.91
CA HIS A 8 -1.59 17.08 -11.62
C HIS A 8 -3.11 16.82 -11.61
N ALA A 9 -3.89 17.70 -12.25
CA ALA A 9 -5.34 17.55 -12.40
C ALA A 9 -5.74 16.27 -13.17
N THR A 10 -5.01 15.91 -14.22
CA THR A 10 -5.27 14.73 -15.05
C THR A 10 -4.96 13.42 -14.31
N ILE A 11 -3.90 13.37 -13.50
CA ILE A 11 -3.60 12.21 -12.62
C ILE A 11 -4.72 12.02 -11.59
N ILE A 12 -5.18 13.12 -10.96
CA ILE A 12 -6.29 13.09 -10.01
C ILE A 12 -7.58 12.62 -10.69
N ILE A 13 -7.88 13.07 -11.91
CA ILE A 13 -9.09 12.66 -12.65
C ILE A 13 -9.03 11.17 -13.05
N VAL A 14 -7.88 10.68 -13.54
CA VAL A 14 -7.70 9.27 -13.91
C VAL A 14 -7.78 8.36 -12.68
N SER A 15 -7.10 8.74 -11.59
CA SER A 15 -7.17 8.03 -10.31
C SER A 15 -8.60 7.97 -9.77
N LYS A 16 -9.38 9.05 -9.85
CA LYS A 16 -10.78 9.06 -9.40
C LYS A 16 -11.67 8.12 -10.23
N ASN A 17 -11.48 8.05 -11.55
CA ASN A 17 -12.26 7.16 -12.40
C ASN A 17 -11.91 5.68 -12.20
N GLU A 18 -10.63 5.34 -12.01
CA GLU A 18 -10.23 3.95 -11.73
C GLU A 18 -10.63 3.52 -10.31
N ILE A 19 -10.50 4.39 -9.31
CA ILE A 19 -10.94 4.12 -7.93
C ILE A 19 -12.47 4.01 -7.85
N CYS A 20 -13.24 4.87 -8.54
CA CYS A 20 -14.69 4.72 -8.62
C CYS A 20 -15.08 3.40 -9.31
N THR A 21 -14.35 2.99 -10.35
CA THR A 21 -14.62 1.73 -11.07
C THR A 21 -14.30 0.51 -10.20
N ILE A 22 -13.19 0.52 -9.46
CA ILE A 22 -12.81 -0.55 -8.53
C ILE A 22 -13.76 -0.59 -7.32
N ALA A 23 -14.11 0.56 -6.74
CA ALA A 23 -15.06 0.66 -5.64
C ALA A 23 -16.46 0.19 -6.06
N HIS A 24 -16.93 0.55 -7.26
CA HIS A 24 -18.22 0.08 -7.80
C HIS A 24 -18.21 -1.40 -8.18
N LEU A 25 -17.05 -2.04 -8.36
CA LEU A 25 -16.95 -3.46 -8.71
C LEU A 25 -16.76 -4.37 -7.48
N ILE A 26 -15.96 -3.94 -6.50
CA ILE A 26 -15.61 -4.74 -5.32
C ILE A 26 -16.68 -4.64 -4.22
N ILE A 27 -17.24 -3.45 -3.98
CA ILE A 27 -18.25 -3.23 -2.93
C ILE A 27 -19.52 -4.08 -3.14
N PRO A 28 -20.09 -4.21 -4.36
CA PRO A 28 -21.27 -5.07 -4.56
C PRO A 28 -20.95 -6.57 -4.65
N LEU A 29 -19.68 -6.97 -4.85
CA LEU A 29 -19.27 -8.37 -4.91
C LEU A 29 -18.87 -8.93 -3.53
N ALA A 30 -18.50 -8.07 -2.58
CA ALA A 30 -18.16 -8.43 -1.21
C ALA A 30 -19.21 -9.30 -0.48
N PRO A 31 -20.54 -9.06 -0.59
CA PRO A 31 -21.54 -9.91 0.06
C PRO A 31 -21.79 -11.26 -0.64
N LEU A 32 -21.24 -11.48 -1.84
CA LEU A 32 -21.31 -12.77 -2.56
C LEU A 32 -20.15 -13.71 -2.24
N LEU A 33 -19.11 -13.21 -1.56
CA LEU A 33 -17.99 -14.03 -1.12
C LEU A 33 -18.36 -14.80 0.16
N PRO A 34 -17.87 -16.04 0.33
CA PRO A 34 -18.02 -16.74 1.60
C PRO A 34 -17.40 -15.89 2.73
N PRO A 35 -17.88 -16.03 3.98
CA PRO A 35 -17.31 -15.31 5.11
C PRO A 35 -15.80 -15.55 5.17
N GLN A 36 -15.03 -14.49 4.97
CA GLN A 36 -13.58 -14.56 4.96
C GLN A 36 -13.06 -14.80 6.38
N PRO A 37 -11.90 -15.46 6.55
CA PRO A 37 -11.32 -15.60 7.88
C PRO A 37 -10.97 -14.21 8.43
N PRO A 38 -11.02 -13.99 9.76
CA PRO A 38 -10.90 -12.66 10.36
C PRO A 38 -9.67 -11.87 9.89
N GLN A 39 -8.55 -12.55 9.62
CA GLN A 39 -7.32 -11.92 9.14
C GLN A 39 -7.49 -11.22 7.80
N ILE A 40 -8.22 -11.84 6.87
CA ILE A 40 -8.47 -11.29 5.53
C ILE A 40 -9.49 -10.14 5.63
N GLN A 41 -10.49 -10.26 6.51
CA GLN A 41 -11.48 -9.20 6.71
C GLN A 41 -10.83 -7.89 7.16
N ILE A 42 -9.90 -7.95 8.13
CA ILE A 42 -9.19 -6.78 8.65
C ILE A 42 -8.39 -6.09 7.53
N LEU A 43 -7.61 -6.88 6.77
CA LEU A 43 -6.82 -6.35 5.65
C LEU A 43 -7.70 -5.69 4.59
N LEU A 44 -8.87 -6.27 4.30
CA LEU A 44 -9.84 -5.69 3.36
C LEU A 44 -10.40 -4.38 3.89
N VAL A 45 -10.82 -4.33 5.15
CA VAL A 45 -11.35 -3.10 5.78
C VAL A 45 -10.30 -2.00 5.75
N ASP A 46 -9.09 -2.28 6.22
CA ASP A 46 -7.98 -1.31 6.27
C ASP A 46 -7.63 -0.76 4.88
N SER A 47 -7.56 -1.65 3.88
CA SER A 47 -7.26 -1.25 2.51
C SER A 47 -8.35 -0.35 1.91
N ASN A 48 -9.62 -0.64 2.19
CA ASN A 48 -10.74 0.19 1.72
C ASN A 48 -10.77 1.55 2.44
N THR A 49 -10.53 1.60 3.74
CA THR A 49 -10.49 2.86 4.49
C THR A 49 -9.32 3.74 4.03
N ALA A 50 -8.14 3.16 3.84
CA ALA A 50 -6.98 3.88 3.28
C ALA A 50 -7.27 4.40 1.87
N LEU A 51 -7.92 3.60 1.02
CA LEU A 51 -8.33 4.01 -0.32
C LEU A 51 -9.26 5.22 -0.31
N ILE A 52 -10.27 5.21 0.57
CA ILE A 52 -11.18 6.35 0.75
C ILE A 52 -10.39 7.58 1.24
N PHE A 53 -9.46 7.40 2.17
CA PHE A 53 -8.62 8.49 2.68
C PHE A 53 -7.78 9.11 1.56
N TRP A 54 -7.07 8.33 0.76
CA TRP A 54 -6.26 8.83 -0.36
C TRP A 54 -7.10 9.46 -1.47
N PHE A 55 -8.33 8.97 -1.67
CA PHE A 55 -9.26 9.59 -2.61
C PHE A 55 -9.62 11.03 -2.19
N LEU A 56 -9.81 11.26 -0.88
CA LEU A 56 -10.14 12.57 -0.32
C LEU A 56 -8.88 13.45 -0.18
N PHE A 57 -7.76 12.87 0.23
CA PHE A 57 -6.50 13.54 0.51
C PHE A 57 -5.35 12.87 -0.29
N PRO A 58 -5.28 13.10 -1.62
CA PRO A 58 -4.23 12.55 -2.45
C PRO A 58 -2.89 13.11 -1.98
N ASN A 59 -1.98 12.23 -1.59
CA ASN A 59 -0.69 12.60 -1.05
C ASN A 59 0.39 11.65 -1.57
N GLY A 60 1.58 12.20 -1.81
CA GLY A 60 2.58 11.56 -2.64
C GLY A 60 4.01 11.86 -2.23
N VAL A 61 4.90 10.96 -2.63
CA VAL A 61 6.35 11.12 -2.43
C VAL A 61 6.98 11.62 -3.71
N HIS A 62 7.82 12.65 -3.60
CA HIS A 62 8.55 13.15 -4.75
C HIS A 62 9.61 12.13 -5.18
N ARG A 63 9.44 11.58 -6.39
CA ARG A 63 10.34 10.58 -6.97
C ARG A 63 11.35 11.27 -7.90
N PRO A 64 12.66 11.01 -7.74
CA PRO A 64 13.66 11.59 -8.64
C PRO A 64 13.55 10.98 -10.04
N PRO A 65 13.93 11.73 -11.09
CA PRO A 65 13.95 11.19 -12.45
C PRO A 65 14.98 10.05 -12.56
N LEU A 66 14.55 8.90 -13.08
CA LEU A 66 15.40 7.72 -13.24
C LEU A 66 15.92 7.61 -14.67
N SER A 67 17.20 7.22 -14.80
CA SER A 67 17.83 6.92 -16.08
C SER A 67 17.69 5.42 -16.39
N ASP A 68 17.16 5.04 -17.56
CA ASP A 68 16.95 3.64 -17.99
C ASP A 68 18.23 2.84 -18.35
N LYS A 69 19.37 3.23 -17.79
CA LYS A 69 20.68 2.66 -18.16
C LYS A 69 20.92 1.27 -17.58
N ASN A 70 20.52 1.04 -16.32
CA ASN A 70 20.88 -0.17 -15.57
C ASN A 70 19.66 -1.03 -15.22
N LEU A 71 19.87 -2.33 -14.95
CA LEU A 71 18.79 -3.26 -14.58
C LEU A 71 17.96 -2.76 -13.38
N PHE A 72 18.63 -2.26 -12.34
CA PHE A 72 17.97 -1.72 -11.16
C PHE A 72 17.08 -0.51 -11.46
N SER A 73 17.55 0.39 -12.34
CA SER A 73 16.75 1.56 -12.75
C SER A 73 15.54 1.16 -13.58
N LYS A 74 15.67 0.12 -14.42
CA LYS A 74 14.54 -0.46 -15.17
C LYS A 74 13.53 -1.12 -14.24
N LEU A 75 14.00 -1.88 -13.24
CA LEU A 75 13.13 -2.50 -12.24
C LEU A 75 12.40 -1.44 -11.40
N LEU A 76 13.12 -0.40 -10.96
CA LEU A 76 12.52 0.69 -10.20
C LEU A 76 11.50 1.47 -11.05
N ASN A 77 11.78 1.71 -12.33
CA ASN A 77 10.81 2.27 -13.26
C ASN A 77 9.60 1.36 -13.47
N PHE A 78 9.78 0.05 -13.50
CA PHE A 78 8.67 -0.90 -13.54
C PHE A 78 7.78 -0.76 -12.29
N ILE A 79 8.37 -0.69 -11.10
CA ILE A 79 7.65 -0.47 -9.84
C ILE A 79 6.89 0.85 -9.90
N TYR A 80 7.56 1.95 -10.27
CA TYR A 80 6.94 3.29 -10.32
C TYR A 80 5.77 3.42 -11.30
N ARG A 81 5.72 2.58 -12.34
CA ARG A 81 4.60 2.54 -13.29
C ARG A 81 3.37 1.80 -12.76
N HIS A 82 3.54 0.90 -11.79
CA HIS A 82 2.45 0.12 -11.21
C HIS A 82 2.00 0.67 -9.86
N ASP A 83 2.89 1.32 -9.12
CA ASP A 83 2.60 1.98 -7.86
C ASP A 83 2.69 3.50 -8.07
N HIS A 84 1.55 4.16 -8.29
CA HIS A 84 1.50 5.61 -8.47
C HIS A 84 1.79 6.36 -7.18
N ASP A 85 2.20 7.63 -7.25
CA ASP A 85 2.59 8.44 -6.10
C ASP A 85 1.41 9.16 -5.43
N THR A 86 0.23 8.54 -5.34
CA THR A 86 -0.99 9.18 -4.80
C THR A 86 -1.48 8.61 -3.48
N ASN A 87 -0.73 7.64 -2.92
CA ASN A 87 -1.10 6.76 -1.81
C ASN A 87 -0.04 6.74 -0.69
N GLY A 88 0.58 7.89 -0.36
CA GLY A 88 1.68 7.98 0.61
C GLY A 88 1.32 7.59 2.05
N PHE A 89 0.57 8.44 2.74
CA PHE A 89 0.16 8.33 4.13
C PHE A 89 -1.30 7.89 4.26
N PRO A 90 -1.64 6.95 5.16
CA PRO A 90 -0.74 6.01 5.85
C PRO A 90 -0.24 4.94 4.86
N SER A 91 0.98 4.40 5.05
CA SER A 91 1.55 3.45 4.08
C SER A 91 0.87 2.08 4.11
N SER A 92 0.29 1.65 2.98
CA SER A 92 -0.27 0.29 2.84
C SER A 92 0.74 -0.82 2.84
N HIS A 93 1.92 -0.57 2.27
CA HIS A 93 3.04 -1.50 2.37
C HIS A 93 3.39 -1.78 3.84
N VAL A 94 3.32 -0.77 4.70
CA VAL A 94 3.60 -0.92 6.13
C VAL A 94 2.45 -1.62 6.84
N PHE A 95 1.22 -1.09 6.77
CA PHE A 95 0.14 -1.66 7.59
C PHE A 95 -0.20 -3.11 7.19
N SER A 96 -0.24 -3.41 5.88
CA SER A 96 -0.58 -4.75 5.40
C SER A 96 0.50 -5.77 5.76
N THR A 97 1.77 -5.38 5.65
CA THR A 97 2.92 -6.21 6.05
C THR A 97 2.90 -6.49 7.54
N LEU A 98 2.64 -5.49 8.38
CA LEU A 98 2.61 -5.66 9.83
C LEU A 98 1.43 -6.55 10.28
N ILE A 99 0.23 -6.32 9.74
CA ILE A 99 -0.95 -7.15 10.04
C ILE A 99 -0.73 -8.60 9.58
N ALA A 100 -0.24 -8.80 8.34
CA ALA A 100 0.09 -10.13 7.84
C ALA A 100 1.17 -10.81 8.70
N SER A 101 2.21 -10.07 9.07
CA SER A 101 3.30 -10.58 9.93
C SER A 101 2.80 -10.97 11.31
N TYR A 102 1.89 -10.19 11.91
CA TYR A 102 1.26 -10.51 13.20
C TYR A 102 0.52 -11.85 13.14
N PHE A 103 -0.36 -12.04 12.16
CA PHE A 103 -1.09 -13.29 12.02
C PHE A 103 -0.20 -14.48 11.64
N LEU A 104 0.78 -14.26 10.76
CA LEU A 104 1.71 -15.30 10.34
C LEU A 104 2.63 -15.74 11.49
N ALA A 105 3.09 -14.82 12.34
CA ALA A 105 3.87 -15.15 13.53
C ALA A 105 3.07 -15.95 14.56
N ARG A 106 1.74 -15.70 14.68
CA ARG A 106 0.86 -16.52 15.52
C ARG A 106 0.62 -17.92 14.96
N ALA A 107 0.50 -18.05 13.64
CA ALA A 107 0.32 -19.34 12.98
C ALA A 107 1.61 -20.17 12.95
N PHE A 108 2.77 -19.52 12.77
CA PHE A 108 4.08 -20.15 12.61
C PHE A 108 5.12 -19.50 13.56
N PRO A 109 5.01 -19.72 14.88
CA PRO A 109 5.89 -19.06 15.86
C PRO A 109 7.38 -19.42 15.71
N HIS A 110 7.67 -20.58 15.13
CA HIS A 110 9.05 -21.00 14.84
C HIS A 110 9.68 -20.21 13.67
N LEU A 111 8.87 -19.50 12.87
CA LEU A 111 9.32 -18.65 11.77
C LEU A 111 9.29 -17.15 12.12
N THR A 112 8.96 -16.78 13.35
CA THR A 112 8.83 -15.37 13.76
C THR A 112 10.06 -14.52 13.40
N PRO A 113 11.31 -14.97 13.62
CA PRO A 113 12.48 -14.18 13.22
C PRO A 113 12.55 -13.88 11.72
N GLN A 114 12.20 -14.86 10.88
CA GLN A 114 12.18 -14.75 9.42
C GLN A 114 11.07 -13.80 8.96
N ILE A 115 9.89 -13.92 9.56
CA ILE A 115 8.73 -13.06 9.29
C ILE A 115 9.04 -11.61 9.63
N ILE A 116 9.62 -11.35 10.82
CA ILE A 116 10.02 -10.01 11.25
C ILE A 116 11.12 -9.45 10.33
N SER A 117 12.11 -10.27 9.96
CA SER A 117 13.17 -9.85 9.04
C SER A 117 12.63 -9.44 7.67
N LEU A 118 11.68 -10.20 7.14
CA LEU A 118 11.02 -9.88 5.89
C LEU A 118 10.19 -8.59 6.00
N ALA A 119 9.47 -8.41 7.12
CA ALA A 119 8.71 -7.19 7.36
C ALA A 119 9.61 -5.93 7.38
N ILE A 120 10.75 -6.01 8.08
CA ILE A 120 11.75 -4.94 8.12
C ILE A 120 12.31 -4.67 6.72
N LEU A 121 12.57 -5.72 5.93
CA LEU A 121 13.09 -5.57 4.57
C LEU A 121 12.08 -4.86 3.65
N ILE A 122 10.79 -5.21 3.75
CA ILE A 122 9.73 -4.55 2.98
C ILE A 122 9.62 -3.07 3.38
N ILE A 123 9.52 -2.78 4.68
CA ILE A 123 9.38 -1.41 5.19
C ILE A 123 10.62 -0.55 4.86
N SER A 124 11.82 -1.11 4.98
CA SER A 124 13.04 -0.40 4.61
C SER A 124 13.15 -0.22 3.10
N GLY A 125 12.69 -1.21 2.33
CA GLY A 125 12.63 -1.17 0.88
C GLY A 125 11.85 0.04 0.37
N THR A 126 10.69 0.35 0.97
CA THR A 126 9.86 1.49 0.54
C THR A 126 10.52 2.85 0.77
N LEU A 127 11.42 2.97 1.76
CA LEU A 127 12.23 4.18 1.94
C LEU A 127 13.34 4.28 0.90
N PHE A 128 14.04 3.17 0.65
CA PHE A 128 15.15 3.14 -0.31
C PHE A 128 14.70 3.38 -1.75
N THR A 129 13.52 2.86 -2.11
CA THR A 129 12.90 3.09 -3.41
C THR A 129 12.15 4.42 -3.48
N LYS A 130 12.16 5.25 -2.42
CA LYS A 130 11.44 6.54 -2.36
C LYS A 130 9.93 6.40 -2.65
N GLN A 131 9.34 5.27 -2.24
CA GLN A 131 7.89 5.07 -2.31
C GLN A 131 7.17 5.75 -1.14
N HIS A 132 7.81 5.80 0.04
CA HIS A 132 7.24 6.38 1.26
C HIS A 132 8.23 7.28 2.00
N TYR A 133 7.71 8.29 2.71
CA TYR A 133 8.46 9.01 3.73
C TYR A 133 8.39 8.30 5.08
N VAL A 134 9.31 8.66 5.99
CA VAL A 134 9.34 8.11 7.36
C VAL A 134 8.02 8.39 8.11
N THR A 135 7.37 9.52 7.84
CA THR A 135 6.05 9.87 8.38
C THR A 135 4.98 8.84 8.01
N ASP A 136 5.04 8.31 6.79
CA ASP A 136 4.07 7.35 6.26
C ASP A 136 4.21 5.99 6.95
N ILE A 137 5.43 5.66 7.37
CA ILE A 137 5.75 4.49 8.18
C ILE A 137 5.12 4.62 9.56
N PHE A 138 5.31 5.75 10.24
CA PHE A 138 4.67 5.99 11.53
C PHE A 138 3.14 5.89 11.44
N GLY A 139 2.56 6.46 10.38
CA GLY A 139 1.13 6.30 10.08
C GLY A 139 0.71 4.84 9.95
N GLY A 140 1.48 4.04 9.20
CA GLY A 140 1.23 2.60 9.05
C GLY A 140 1.31 1.82 10.36
N PHE A 141 2.30 2.10 11.22
CA PHE A 141 2.40 1.47 12.55
C PHE A 141 1.21 1.80 13.44
N LEU A 142 0.83 3.08 13.51
CA LEU A 142 -0.34 3.52 14.29
C LEU A 142 -1.62 2.88 13.77
N TRP A 143 -1.77 2.81 12.44
CA TRP A 143 -2.90 2.17 11.79
C TRP A 143 -3.01 0.70 12.16
N THR A 144 -1.91 -0.06 12.03
CA THR A 144 -1.89 -1.47 12.41
C THR A 144 -2.21 -1.69 13.89
N ALA A 145 -1.63 -0.88 14.78
CA ALA A 145 -1.88 -1.00 16.21
C ALA A 145 -3.37 -0.79 16.54
N LEU A 146 -4.00 0.22 15.95
CA LEU A 146 -5.43 0.48 16.10
C LEU A 146 -6.27 -0.66 15.55
N SER A 147 -5.98 -1.10 14.32
CA SER A 147 -6.70 -2.15 13.61
C SER A 147 -6.69 -3.48 14.38
N ILE A 148 -5.51 -3.91 14.84
CA ILE A 148 -5.39 -5.13 15.64
C ILE A 148 -6.13 -5.00 16.97
N SER A 149 -6.04 -3.85 17.66
CA SER A 149 -6.69 -3.64 18.96
C SER A 149 -8.22 -3.67 18.89
N ILE A 150 -8.81 -3.22 17.78
CA ILE A 150 -10.27 -3.29 17.55
C ILE A 150 -10.70 -4.72 17.21
N SER A 151 -9.82 -5.50 16.57
CA SER A 151 -10.11 -6.85 16.09
C SER A 151 -9.95 -7.95 17.15
N THR A 152 -9.21 -7.71 18.24
CA THR A 152 -8.95 -8.68 19.31
C THR A 152 -9.99 -8.62 20.41
#